data_AF-A0A1F9WRZ1-F1
#
_entry.id   AF-A0A1F9WRZ1-F1
#
_cell.length_a   1.000
_cell.length_b   1.000
_cell.length_c   1.000
_cell.angle_alpha   90.00
_cell.angle_beta   90.00
_cell.angle_gamma   90.00
#
_symmetry.space_group_name_H-M   'P 1'
#
loop_
_entity.id
_entity.type
_entity.pdbx_description
1 polymer ?
#
loop_
_entity_poly.entity_id
_entity_poly.type
_entity_poly.pdbx_seq_one_letter_code
_entity_poly.pdbx_strand_id
1 'polypeptide(L)' 'MSYSIKHFESQLLKLPLNKRAKLAEQLIKSLDKVDETENEHLWVKEAEKRYSEYKKGNMPFRSMKESMQYARKMIR' A
#
# COMPACT_ATOMS: atom_id res chain seq x y z
N MET A 1 16.98 -12.28 -19.35
CA MET A 1 17.38 -10.89 -19.06
C MET A 1 16.56 -10.38 -17.89
N SER A 2 17.18 -9.85 -16.84
CA SER A 2 16.47 -9.20 -15.72
C SER A 2 16.56 -7.69 -15.90
N TYR A 3 15.43 -7.02 -16.06
CA TYR A 3 15.35 -5.56 -16.18
C TYR A 3 15.06 -4.96 -14.81
N SER A 4 15.70 -3.83 -14.48
CA SER A 4 15.47 -3.14 -13.21
C SER A 4 14.12 -2.41 -13.19
N ILE A 5 13.56 -2.18 -12.02
CA ILE A 5 12.33 -1.36 -11.86
C ILE A 5 12.51 0.02 -12.50
N LYS A 6 13.68 0.65 -12.31
CA LYS A 6 14.03 1.94 -12.93
C LYS A 6 13.97 1.90 -14.45
N HIS A 7 14.36 0.78 -15.07
CA HIS A 7 14.25 0.62 -16.51
C HIS A 7 12.79 0.68 -16.95
N PHE A 8 11.89 -0.08 -16.33
CA PHE A 8 10.47 -0.06 -16.66
C PHE A 8 9.81 1.29 -16.39
N GLU A 9 10.12 1.92 -15.26
CA GLU A 9 9.62 3.25 -14.92
C GLU A 9 9.95 4.27 -16.01
N SER A 10 11.20 4.29 -16.49
CA SER A 10 11.63 5.18 -17.56
C SER A 10 10.87 4.98 -18.88
N GLN A 11 10.40 3.76 -19.17
CA GLN A 11 9.63 3.44 -20.37
C GLN A 11 8.16 3.78 -20.19
N LEU A 12 7.59 3.44 -19.02
CA LEU A 12 6.19 3.71 -18.70
C LEU A 12 5.90 5.21 -18.64
N LEU A 13 6.82 6.02 -18.13
CA LEU A 13 6.67 7.48 -18.07
C LEU A 13 6.65 8.15 -19.44
N LYS A 14 7.12 7.49 -20.50
CA LYS A 14 7.01 7.97 -21.89
C LYS A 14 5.62 7.78 -22.49
N LEU A 15 4.77 6.97 -21.86
CA LEU A 15 3.42 6.70 -22.37
C LEU A 15 2.47 7.88 -22.08
N PRO A 16 1.51 8.16 -22.97
CA PRO A 16 0.42 9.07 -22.69
C PRO A 16 -0.33 8.72 -21.40
N LEU A 17 -0.88 9.74 -20.73
CA LEU A 17 -1.52 9.62 -19.41
C LEU A 17 -2.57 8.49 -19.35
N ASN A 18 -3.43 8.38 -20.36
CA ASN A 18 -4.48 7.36 -20.43
C ASN A 18 -3.91 5.94 -20.48
N LYS A 19 -2.80 5.71 -21.21
CA LYS A 19 -2.13 4.41 -21.26
C LYS A 19 -1.46 4.06 -19.93
N ARG A 20 -0.84 5.05 -19.28
CA ARG A 20 -0.27 4.86 -17.92
C ARG A 20 -1.35 4.50 -16.91
N ALA A 21 -2.48 5.21 -16.91
CA ALA A 21 -3.61 4.91 -16.05
C ALA A 21 -4.14 3.49 -16.29
N LYS A 22 -4.28 3.08 -17.55
CA LYS A 22 -4.73 1.72 -17.88
C LYS A 22 -3.77 0.64 -17.40
N LEU A 23 -2.47 0.85 -17.56
CA LEU A 23 -1.46 -0.09 -17.05
C LEU A 23 -1.43 -0.15 -15.53
N ALA A 24 -1.58 1.00 -14.84
CA ALA A 24 -1.68 1.03 -13.39
C ALA A 24 -2.89 0.20 -12.90
N GLU A 25 -4.05 0.35 -13.52
CA GLU A 25 -5.24 -0.45 -13.23
C GLU A 25 -4.96 -1.97 -13.39
N GLN A 26 -4.31 -2.36 -14.49
CA GLN A 26 -3.99 -3.77 -14.75
C GLN A 26 -2.98 -4.34 -13.75
N LEU A 27 -1.97 -3.55 -13.39
CA LEU A 27 -0.96 -3.95 -12.40
C LEU A 27 -1.59 -4.11 -11.02
N ILE A 28 -2.46 -3.18 -10.60
CA ILE A 28 -3.20 -3.29 -9.33
C ILE A 28 -4.07 -4.56 -9.34
N LYS A 29 -4.85 -4.80 -10.41
CA LYS A 29 -5.67 -6.02 -10.55
C LYS A 29 -4.85 -7.31 -10.55
N SER A 30 -3.57 -7.25 -10.91
CA SER A 30 -2.69 -8.42 -10.85
C SER A 30 -2.32 -8.79 -9.42
N LEU A 31 -2.37 -7.83 -8.49
CA LEU A 31 -2.13 -8.07 -7.06
C LEU A 31 -3.31 -8.81 -6.41
N ASP A 32 -4.52 -8.68 -6.95
CA ASP A 32 -5.70 -9.41 -6.47
C ASP A 32 -5.63 -10.92 -6.79
N LYS A 33 -4.67 -11.34 -7.61
CA LYS A 33 -4.45 -12.76 -7.95
C LYS A 33 -3.40 -13.43 -7.05
N VAL A 34 -2.89 -12.72 -6.05
CA VAL A 34 -1.95 -13.28 -5.08
C VAL A 34 -2.68 -14.38 -4.29
N ASP A 35 -2.03 -15.52 -4.15
CA ASP A 35 -2.53 -16.64 -3.36
C ASP A 35 -2.85 -16.18 -1.93
N GLU A 36 -3.93 -16.68 -1.33
CA GLU A 36 -4.38 -16.27 0.01
C GLU A 36 -3.27 -16.48 1.07
N THR A 37 -2.48 -17.54 0.93
CA THR A 37 -1.36 -17.84 1.83
C THR A 37 -0.26 -16.78 1.72
N GLU A 38 0.10 -16.42 0.49
CA GLU A 38 1.10 -15.38 0.24
C GLU A 38 0.59 -14.00 0.71
N ASN A 39 -0.70 -13.73 0.52
CA ASN A 39 -1.33 -12.50 1.01
C ASN A 39 -1.25 -12.42 2.54
N GLU A 40 -1.59 -13.50 3.25
CA GLU A 40 -1.45 -13.58 4.72
C GLU A 40 0.00 -13.33 5.16
N HIS A 41 0.97 -13.96 4.50
CA HIS A 41 2.39 -13.73 4.77
C HIS A 41 2.80 -12.26 4.58
N LEU A 42 2.32 -11.61 3.52
CA LEU A 42 2.56 -10.19 3.27
C LEU A 42 1.92 -9.30 4.35
N TRP A 43 0.72 -9.64 4.82
CA TRP A 43 0.04 -8.93 5.91
C TRP A 43 0.77 -9.05 7.25
N VAL A 44 1.22 -10.26 7.62
CA VAL A 44 2.03 -10.48 8.83
C VAL A 44 3.30 -9.62 8.79
N LYS A 45 4.02 -9.63 7.66
CA LYS A 45 5.24 -8.84 7.49
C LYS A 45 4.99 -7.33 7.62
N GLU A 46 3.92 -6.83 7.02
CA GLU A 46 3.56 -5.41 7.13
C GLU A 46 3.10 -5.05 8.56
N ALA A 47 2.38 -5.95 9.24
CA ALA A 47 1.98 -5.74 10.63
C ALA A 47 3.19 -5.63 11.57
N GLU A 48 4.17 -6.53 11.44
CA GLU A 48 5.42 -6.50 12.21
C GLU A 48 6.21 -5.22 11.95
N LYS A 49 6.34 -4.82 10.68
CA LYS A 49 7.01 -3.58 10.28
C LYS A 49 6.33 -2.37 10.91
N ARG A 50 5.01 -2.25 10.80
CA ARG A 50 4.24 -1.12 11.38
C ARG A 50 4.36 -1.09 12.89
N TYR A 51 4.30 -2.24 13.55
CA TYR A 51 4.47 -2.33 15.00
C TYR A 51 5.87 -1.87 15.43
N SER A 52 6.92 -2.26 14.70
CA SER A 52 8.29 -1.82 14.95
C SER A 52 8.43 -0.30 14.82
N GLU A 53 7.92 0.30 13.74
CA GLU A 53 7.97 1.75 13.53
C GLU A 53 7.14 2.53 14.56
N TYR A 54 5.98 1.98 14.97
CA TYR A 54 5.21 2.52 16.10
C TYR A 54 6.04 2.52 17.39
N LYS A 55 6.72 1.41 17.72
CA LYS A 55 7.56 1.32 18.93
C LYS A 55 8.75 2.26 18.90
N LYS A 56 9.29 2.57 17.72
CA LYS A 56 10.35 3.57 17.53
C LYS A 56 9.85 5.02 17.60
N GLY A 57 8.53 5.25 17.56
CA GLY A 57 7.95 6.59 17.50
C GLY A 57 8.01 7.24 16.11
N ASN A 58 8.35 6.47 15.06
CA ASN A 58 8.47 6.96 13.68
C ASN A 58 7.13 7.04 12.95
N MET A 59 6.07 6.49 13.55
CA MET A 59 4.74 6.45 12.96
C MET A 59 3.76 7.28 13.80
N PRO A 60 3.05 8.25 13.19
CA PRO A 60 2.00 8.96 13.91
C PRO A 60 0.89 7.97 14.27
N PHE A 61 0.45 8.00 15.51
CA PHE A 61 -0.66 7.21 15.98
C PHE A 61 -1.69 8.12 16.65
N ARG A 62 -2.95 7.71 16.59
CA ARG A 62 -4.02 8.33 17.37
C ARG A 62 -4.25 7.46 18.59
N SER A 63 -4.42 8.10 19.73
CA SER A 63 -4.89 7.40 20.92
C SER A 63 -6.28 6.81 20.69
N MET A 64 -6.64 5.80 21.49
CA MET A 64 -7.99 5.26 21.52
C MET A 64 -9.02 6.38 21.78
N LYS A 65 -8.71 7.32 22.68
CA LYS A 65 -9.58 8.45 23.02
C LYS A 65 -9.87 9.33 21.81
N GLU A 66 -8.84 9.75 21.07
CA GLU A 66 -8.99 10.57 19.86
C GLU A 66 -9.76 9.83 18.77
N SER A 67 -9.47 8.54 18.60
CA SER A 67 -10.14 7.68 17.62
C SER A 67 -11.65 7.56 17.92
N MET A 68 -12.02 7.32 19.17
CA MET A 68 -13.41 7.23 19.62
C MET A 68 -14.14 8.57 19.53
N GLN A 69 -13.47 9.68 19.87
CA GLN A 69 -14.04 11.02 19.71
C GLN A 69 -14.33 11.35 18.25
N TYR A 70 -13.40 11.01 17.34
CA TYR A 70 -13.59 11.20 15.91
C TYR A 70 -14.77 10.38 15.39
N ALA A 71 -14.84 9.08 15.69
CA ALA A 71 -15.93 8.21 15.25
C ALA A 71 -17.31 8.74 15.71
N ARG A 72 -17.43 9.19 16.96
CA ARG A 72 -18.68 9.77 17.49
C ARG A 72 -19.12 11.05 16.77
N LYS A 73 -18.18 11.86 16.28
CA LYS A 73 -18.50 13.07 15.51
C LYS A 73 -19.07 12.75 14.13
N MET A 74 -18.67 11.63 13.52
CA MET A 74 -19.10 11.25 12.16
C MET A 74 -20.49 10.60 12.12
N ILE A 75 -21.06 10.22 13.27
CA ILE A 75 -22.39 9.57 13.38
C ILE A 75 -23.51 10.60 13.63
N ARG A 76 -23.18 11.90 13.76
CA ARG A 76 -24.16 12.98 14.00
C ARG A 76 -24.44 13.79 12.75
#